data_AF-Q6L3H5-F1
#
_entry.id   AF-Q6L3H5-F1
#
_cell.length_a   1.000
_cell.length_b   1.000
_cell.length_c   1.000
_cell.angle_alpha   90.00
_cell.angle_beta   90.00
_cell.angle_gamma   90.00
#
_symmetry.space_group_name_H-M   'P 1'
#
loop_
_entity.id
_entity.type
_entity.pdbx_description
1 polymer ?
#
loop_
_entity_poly.entity_id
_entity_poly.type
_entity_poly.pdbx_seq_one_letter_code
_entity_poly.pdbx_strand_id
1 'polypeptide(L)'
;MKNVLRLESTKGTYVKEWVKWEKQLRDILLGNADYLNSIQVPFEFAVKEVLEQLKAIARGEYAAPSSEKRKLGSIVFAAISLPVPEILGLLNDLAKKDPKVGDFLKDKSMESCIQKAHLTLAHKRSHGVTAVANYGSFLHQKVPVDIAALLFSDKLAALEAEPGSVEGEKVNSKNPWPHVTIWTGAGATAKDANTLPHLLSQGKATRVDINPPVTITGTLEFF
;
A
#
# COMPACT_ATOMS: atom_id res chain seq x y z
N MET A 1 -18.82 -2.18 22.33
CA MET A 1 -18.27 -0.81 22.21
C MET A 1 -17.69 -0.42 23.56
N LYS A 2 -16.36 -0.38 23.70
CA LYS A 2 -15.72 0.17 24.91
C LYS A 2 -15.44 1.64 24.63
N ASN A 3 -16.17 2.53 25.30
CA ASN A 3 -15.89 3.95 25.29
C ASN A 3 -14.48 4.16 25.85
N VAL A 4 -13.60 4.73 25.05
CA VAL A 4 -12.32 5.27 25.52
C VAL A 4 -12.67 6.45 26.41
N LEU A 5 -12.57 6.24 27.73
CA LEU A 5 -12.66 7.32 28.71
C LEU A 5 -11.57 8.34 28.38
N ARG A 6 -11.98 9.50 27.87
CA ARG A 6 -11.12 10.68 27.78
C ARG A 6 -10.76 11.04 29.22
N LEU A 7 -9.50 10.83 29.62
CA LEU A 7 -9.03 11.28 30.94
C LEU A 7 -9.20 12.80 31.02
N GLU A 8 -10.09 13.25 31.90
CA GLU A 8 -10.27 14.67 32.18
C GLU A 8 -9.03 15.18 32.92
N SER A 9 -8.25 16.05 32.30
CA SER A 9 -6.99 16.59 32.86
C SER A 9 -7.19 17.49 34.09
N THR A 10 -8.42 17.94 34.34
CA THR A 10 -8.75 18.93 35.36
C THR A 10 -9.44 18.34 36.59
N LYS A 11 -9.76 17.04 36.61
CA LYS A 11 -10.43 16.37 37.74
C LYS A 11 -9.90 14.94 37.94
N GLY A 12 -9.79 14.51 39.19
CA GLY A 12 -9.43 13.12 39.55
C GLY A 12 -8.08 12.96 40.26
N THR A 13 -7.68 11.71 40.46
CA THR A 13 -6.50 11.28 41.25
C THR A 13 -5.16 11.79 40.72
N TYR A 14 -5.08 12.14 39.44
CA TYR A 14 -3.84 12.50 38.75
C TYR A 14 -3.62 14.00 38.55
N VAL A 15 -4.52 14.87 39.04
CA VAL A 15 -4.44 16.33 38.82
C VAL A 15 -3.11 16.92 39.31
N LYS A 16 -2.60 16.44 40.46
CA LYS A 16 -1.31 16.89 41.00
C LYS A 16 -0.13 16.45 40.13
N GLU A 17 -0.20 15.26 39.55
CA GLU A 17 0.84 14.75 38.65
C GLU A 17 0.81 15.46 37.31
N TRP A 18 -0.38 15.77 36.79
CA TRP A 18 -0.56 16.55 35.56
C TRP A 18 0.03 17.96 35.69
N VAL A 19 -0.27 18.67 36.79
CA VAL A 19 0.30 20.01 37.05
C VAL A 19 1.83 19.95 37.14
N LYS A 20 2.37 18.89 37.75
CA LYS A 20 3.82 18.67 37.83
C LYS A 20 4.43 18.42 36.44
N TRP A 21 3.80 17.58 35.63
CA TRP A 21 4.24 17.25 34.27
C TRP A 21 4.17 18.45 33.33
N GLU A 22 3.07 19.21 33.36
CA GLU A 22 2.92 20.43 32.56
C GLU A 22 3.99 21.45 32.91
N LYS A 23 4.24 21.64 34.21
CA LYS A 23 5.30 22.54 34.67
C LYS A 23 6.67 22.09 34.15
N GLN A 24 7.01 20.81 34.32
CA GLN A 24 8.27 20.26 33.83
C GLN A 24 8.44 20.42 32.32
N LEU A 25 7.38 20.13 31.56
CA LEU A 25 7.39 20.30 30.10
C LEU A 25 7.59 21.77 29.71
N ARG A 26 6.86 22.68 30.35
CA ARG A 26 6.99 24.12 30.10
C ARG A 26 8.38 24.64 30.43
N ASP A 27 8.94 24.23 31.57
CA ASP A 27 10.29 24.64 32.00
C ASP A 27 11.36 24.13 31.02
N ILE A 28 11.24 22.87 30.54
CA ILE A 28 12.14 22.31 29.53
C ILE A 28 12.03 23.05 28.20
N LEU A 29 10.81 23.30 27.71
CA LEU A 29 10.60 23.99 26.43
C LEU A 29 11.12 25.43 26.48
N LEU A 30 10.85 26.16 27.56
CA LEU A 30 11.35 27.53 27.75
C LEU A 30 12.87 27.56 27.92
N GLY A 31 13.45 26.59 28.64
CA GLY A 31 14.90 26.46 28.79
C GLY A 31 15.64 26.14 27.49
N ASN A 32 14.93 25.61 26.48
CA ASN A 32 15.48 25.32 25.14
C ASN A 32 14.96 26.28 24.07
N ALA A 33 14.33 27.40 24.44
CA ALA A 33 13.67 28.30 23.49
C ALA A 33 14.61 28.82 22.40
N ASP A 34 15.86 29.17 22.72
CA ASP A 34 16.82 29.68 21.75
C ASP A 34 17.19 28.63 20.69
N TYR A 35 17.36 27.37 21.10
CA TYR A 35 17.59 26.26 20.17
C TYR A 35 16.34 26.02 19.30
N LEU A 36 15.15 25.97 19.91
CA LEU A 36 13.88 25.81 19.20
C LEU A 36 13.62 26.94 18.20
N ASN A 37 14.04 28.16 18.51
CA ASN A 37 13.96 29.30 17.60
C ASN A 37 15.01 29.22 16.48
N SER A 38 16.20 28.66 16.74
CA SER A 38 17.25 28.49 15.73
C SER A 38 16.92 27.47 14.63
N ILE A 39 16.09 26.47 14.94
CA ILE A 39 15.63 25.47 13.95
C ILE A 39 14.35 25.91 13.22
N GLN A 40 13.69 26.97 13.69
CA GLN A 40 12.57 27.56 12.97
C GLN A 40 13.12 28.32 11.77
N VAL A 41 12.54 28.05 10.60
CA VAL A 41 12.77 28.88 9.44
C VAL A 41 12.18 30.26 9.74
N PRO A 42 12.97 31.35 9.68
CA PRO A 42 12.46 32.68 9.93
C PRO A 42 11.28 32.97 9.01
N PHE A 43 10.19 33.48 9.57
CA PHE A 43 8.97 33.76 8.81
C PHE A 43 9.24 34.64 7.58
N GLU A 44 10.10 35.65 7.74
CA GLU A 44 10.55 36.53 6.65
C GLU A 44 11.23 35.77 5.51
N PHE A 45 11.99 34.71 5.82
CA PHE A 45 12.63 33.88 4.81
C PHE A 45 11.59 33.10 4.00
N ALA A 46 10.63 32.47 4.68
CA ALA A 46 9.54 31.74 4.03
C ALA A 46 8.65 32.67 3.18
N VAL A 47 8.34 33.87 3.69
CA VAL A 47 7.56 34.88 2.95
C VAL A 47 8.31 35.35 1.70
N LYS A 48 9.62 35.61 1.82
CA LYS A 48 10.45 36.01 0.68
C LYS A 48 10.50 34.92 -0.39
N GLU A 49 10.65 33.67 0.00
CA GLU A 49 10.69 32.53 -0.92
C GLU A 49 9.36 32.38 -1.68
N VAL A 50 8.24 32.45 -0.97
CA VAL A 50 6.90 32.42 -1.59
C VAL A 50 6.68 33.63 -2.51
N LEU A 51 7.13 34.82 -2.12
CA LEU A 51 7.02 36.02 -2.95
C LEU A 51 7.80 35.89 -4.25
N GLU A 52 9.02 35.35 -4.21
CA GLU A 52 9.83 35.11 -5.41
C GLU A 52 9.21 34.04 -6.31
N GLN A 53 8.62 32.99 -5.74
CA GLN A 53 7.84 32.00 -6.51
C GLN A 53 6.63 32.65 -7.20
N LEU A 54 5.87 33.51 -6.50
CA LEU A 54 4.74 34.24 -7.08
C LEU A 54 5.16 35.19 -8.20
N LYS A 55 6.31 35.87 -8.05
CA LYS A 55 6.89 36.70 -9.12
C LYS A 55 7.31 35.87 -10.32
N ALA A 56 7.94 34.71 -10.11
CA ALA A 56 8.30 33.79 -11.19
C ALA A 56 7.06 33.27 -11.95
N ILE A 57 5.96 32.99 -11.22
CA ILE A 57 4.66 32.65 -11.82
C ILE A 57 4.12 33.82 -12.65
N ALA A 58 4.13 35.05 -12.10
CA ALA A 58 3.66 36.24 -12.81
C ALA A 58 4.49 36.56 -14.07
N ARG A 59 5.80 36.25 -14.07
CA ARG A 59 6.69 36.36 -15.23
C ARG A 59 6.54 35.22 -16.25
N GLY A 60 5.77 34.18 -15.93
CA GLY A 60 5.64 32.99 -16.78
C GLY A 60 6.86 32.06 -16.79
N GLU A 61 7.82 32.28 -15.89
CA GLU A 61 9.05 31.50 -15.75
C GLU A 61 8.84 30.21 -14.93
N TYR A 62 7.66 30.08 -14.30
CA TYR A 62 7.25 28.88 -13.61
C TYR A 62 6.59 27.90 -14.57
N ALA A 63 7.30 26.84 -14.95
CA ALA A 63 6.68 25.66 -15.49
C ALA A 63 5.92 24.97 -14.36
N ALA A 64 4.60 25.17 -14.30
CA ALA A 64 3.75 24.40 -13.40
C ALA A 64 4.05 22.91 -13.65
N PRO A 65 4.29 22.09 -12.60
CA PRO A 65 4.36 20.64 -12.79
C PRO A 65 3.10 20.26 -13.57
N SER A 66 3.29 19.53 -14.67
CA SER A 66 2.19 19.21 -15.58
C SER A 66 1.05 18.64 -14.76
N SER A 67 0.02 19.46 -14.53
CA SER A 67 -1.24 18.97 -14.02
C SER A 67 -1.90 18.33 -15.23
N GLU A 68 -1.47 17.10 -15.54
CA GLU A 68 -2.36 16.22 -16.27
C GLU A 68 -3.70 16.31 -15.57
N LYS A 69 -4.73 16.72 -16.32
CA LYS A 69 -6.11 16.79 -15.84
C LYS A 69 -6.41 15.46 -15.18
N ARG A 70 -6.31 15.40 -13.85
CA ARG A 70 -6.48 14.15 -13.10
C ARG A 70 -7.89 13.66 -13.42
N LYS A 71 -7.99 12.58 -14.21
CA LYS A 71 -9.24 11.85 -14.42
C LYS A 71 -9.60 11.08 -13.14
N LEU A 72 -9.68 11.77 -12.00
CA LEU A 72 -10.05 11.20 -10.71
C LEU A 72 -11.47 10.59 -10.73
N GLY A 73 -12.31 11.01 -11.68
CA GLY A 73 -13.64 10.42 -11.88
C GLY A 73 -13.63 8.96 -12.34
N SER A 74 -12.60 8.52 -13.09
CA SER A 74 -12.54 7.18 -13.67
C SER A 74 -11.70 6.18 -12.87
N ILE A 75 -10.95 6.60 -11.86
CA ILE A 75 -10.10 5.70 -11.09
C ILE A 75 -10.98 4.83 -10.18
N VAL A 76 -10.98 3.54 -10.44
CA VAL A 76 -11.66 2.47 -9.71
C VAL A 76 -10.77 1.93 -8.59
N PHE A 77 -9.47 1.72 -8.84
CA PHE A 77 -8.54 1.21 -7.83
C PHE A 77 -7.08 1.57 -8.11
N ALA A 78 -6.25 1.46 -7.07
CA ALA A 78 -4.79 1.55 -7.13
C ALA A 78 -4.19 0.15 -6.97
N ALA A 79 -3.22 -0.18 -7.82
CA ALA A 79 -2.55 -1.48 -7.77
C ALA A 79 -1.11 -1.38 -8.27
N ILE A 80 -0.29 -2.36 -7.90
CA ILE A 80 1.04 -2.56 -8.49
C ILE A 80 0.87 -3.56 -9.63
N SER A 81 1.08 -3.10 -10.86
CA SER A 81 1.08 -3.90 -12.07
C SER A 81 2.38 -4.70 -12.14
N LEU A 82 2.27 -6.03 -12.19
CA LEU A 82 3.40 -6.96 -12.18
C LEU A 82 3.66 -7.53 -13.58
N PRO A 83 4.92 -7.72 -13.98
CA PRO A 83 5.25 -8.33 -15.26
C PRO A 83 4.75 -9.78 -15.34
N VAL A 84 3.84 -10.05 -16.27
CA VAL A 84 3.28 -11.39 -16.51
C VAL A 84 4.37 -12.44 -16.77
N PRO A 85 5.44 -12.17 -17.55
CA PRO A 85 6.50 -13.17 -17.77
C PRO A 85 7.19 -13.63 -16.48
N GLU A 86 7.40 -12.72 -15.52
CA GLU A 86 8.02 -13.06 -14.23
C GLU A 86 7.08 -13.91 -13.36
N ILE A 87 5.78 -13.59 -13.38
CA ILE A 87 4.76 -14.40 -12.69
C ILE A 87 4.68 -15.80 -13.29
N LEU A 88 4.66 -15.92 -14.62
CA LEU A 88 4.66 -17.22 -15.30
C LEU A 88 5.94 -18.02 -15.01
N GLY A 89 7.10 -17.35 -15.01
CA GLY A 89 8.37 -17.96 -14.61
C GLY A 89 8.32 -18.53 -13.19
N LEU A 90 7.82 -17.75 -12.23
CA LEU A 90 7.65 -18.19 -10.85
C LEU A 90 6.72 -19.40 -10.74
N LEU A 91 5.57 -19.40 -11.43
CA LEU A 91 4.63 -20.52 -11.40
C LEU A 91 5.24 -21.80 -11.99
N ASN A 92 6.00 -21.68 -13.08
CA ASN A 92 6.70 -22.80 -13.68
C ASN A 92 7.77 -23.39 -12.75
N ASP A 93 8.49 -22.54 -12.02
CA ASP A 93 9.48 -23.01 -11.04
C ASP A 93 8.83 -23.66 -9.83
N LEU A 94 7.67 -23.17 -9.38
CA LEU A 94 6.89 -23.81 -8.32
C LEU A 94 6.33 -25.16 -8.76
N ALA A 95 5.83 -25.27 -10.00
CA ALA A 95 5.34 -26.53 -10.56
C ALA A 95 6.41 -27.64 -10.60
N LYS A 96 7.68 -27.27 -10.83
CA LYS A 96 8.81 -28.22 -10.82
C LYS A 96 9.18 -28.67 -9.40
N LYS A 97 8.93 -27.83 -8.38
CA LYS A 97 9.33 -28.09 -6.99
C LYS A 97 8.24 -28.80 -6.18
N ASP A 98 6.98 -28.47 -6.43
CA ASP A 98 5.83 -29.05 -5.72
C ASP A 98 4.88 -29.73 -6.72
N PRO A 99 4.75 -31.08 -6.65
CA PRO A 99 3.84 -31.83 -7.53
C PRO A 99 2.39 -31.35 -7.48
N LYS A 100 1.89 -30.86 -6.34
CA LYS A 100 0.51 -30.36 -6.22
C LYS A 100 0.29 -29.12 -7.07
N VAL A 101 1.31 -28.26 -7.16
CA VAL A 101 1.28 -27.08 -8.04
C VAL A 101 1.33 -27.52 -9.50
N GLY A 102 2.20 -28.47 -9.83
CA GLY A 102 2.26 -29.05 -11.17
C GLY A 102 0.92 -29.63 -11.62
N ASP A 103 0.30 -30.46 -10.79
CA ASP A 103 -1.01 -31.06 -11.04
C ASP A 103 -2.11 -30.00 -11.16
N PHE A 104 -2.08 -28.97 -10.32
CA PHE A 104 -3.05 -27.89 -10.39
C PHE A 104 -2.93 -27.10 -11.70
N LEU A 105 -1.73 -26.80 -12.18
CA LEU A 105 -1.53 -25.93 -13.35
C LEU A 105 -1.67 -26.66 -14.69
N LYS A 106 -1.50 -27.99 -14.72
CA LYS A 106 -1.42 -28.81 -15.94
C LYS A 106 -2.51 -28.54 -16.98
N ASP A 107 -3.75 -28.36 -16.54
CA ASP A 107 -4.91 -28.23 -17.43
C ASP A 107 -5.42 -26.78 -17.57
N LYS A 108 -4.71 -25.80 -17.01
CA LYS A 108 -5.21 -24.42 -16.86
C LYS A 108 -4.66 -23.42 -17.87
N SER A 109 -3.72 -23.82 -18.74
CA SER A 109 -3.11 -22.97 -19.79
C SER A 109 -2.84 -21.53 -19.31
N MET A 110 -2.02 -21.40 -18.26
CA MET A 110 -1.83 -20.13 -17.54
C MET A 110 -1.37 -18.97 -18.44
N GLU A 111 -0.61 -19.28 -19.48
CA GLU A 111 -0.13 -18.33 -20.50
C GLU A 111 -1.28 -17.63 -21.24
N SER A 112 -2.40 -18.31 -21.45
CA SER A 112 -3.59 -17.74 -22.09
C SER A 112 -4.53 -17.07 -21.09
N CYS A 113 -4.51 -17.49 -19.83
CA CYS A 113 -5.40 -16.98 -18.78
C CYS A 113 -4.88 -15.70 -18.11
N ILE A 114 -3.55 -15.55 -17.91
CA ILE A 114 -2.98 -14.37 -17.24
C ILE A 114 -2.63 -13.31 -18.28
N GLN A 115 -3.59 -12.43 -18.58
CA GLN A 115 -3.32 -11.25 -19.43
C GLN A 115 -2.76 -10.07 -18.63
N LYS A 116 -3.12 -9.99 -17.34
CA LYS A 116 -2.69 -8.94 -16.41
C LYS A 116 -2.50 -9.54 -15.03
N ALA A 117 -1.39 -9.22 -14.39
CA ALA A 117 -1.13 -9.55 -13.00
C ALA A 117 -0.97 -8.25 -12.21
N HIS A 118 -1.71 -8.10 -11.12
CA HIS A 118 -1.60 -6.91 -10.28
C HIS A 118 -1.88 -7.23 -8.81
N LEU A 119 -1.17 -6.53 -7.92
CA LEU A 119 -1.43 -6.52 -6.50
C LEU A 119 -2.31 -5.32 -6.17
N THR A 120 -3.57 -5.55 -5.82
CA THR A 120 -4.49 -4.45 -5.49
C THR A 120 -4.11 -3.85 -4.12
N LEU A 121 -3.89 -2.53 -4.10
CA LEU A 121 -3.57 -1.78 -2.89
C LEU A 121 -4.83 -1.20 -2.26
N ALA A 122 -5.70 -0.57 -3.05
CA ALA A 122 -6.98 -0.07 -2.57
C ALA A 122 -8.00 0.02 -3.70
N HIS A 123 -9.24 -0.36 -3.40
CA HIS A 123 -10.37 -0.22 -4.30
C HIS A 123 -11.35 0.85 -3.81
N LYS A 124 -11.82 1.72 -4.72
CA LYS A 124 -12.74 2.84 -4.41
C LYS A 124 -14.00 2.40 -3.68
N ARG A 125 -14.60 1.28 -4.11
CA ARG A 125 -15.81 0.70 -3.49
C ARG A 125 -15.61 0.25 -2.04
N SER A 126 -14.41 -0.21 -1.68
CA SER A 126 -14.13 -0.78 -0.36
C SER A 126 -13.49 0.23 0.59
N HIS A 127 -12.66 1.14 0.07
CA HIS A 127 -11.83 2.04 0.90
C HIS A 127 -12.11 3.53 0.66
N GLY A 128 -12.95 3.88 -0.32
CA GLY A 128 -13.25 5.26 -0.68
C GLY A 128 -12.23 5.91 -1.62
N VAL A 129 -12.61 7.04 -2.20
CA VAL A 129 -11.80 7.76 -3.20
C VAL A 129 -10.49 8.26 -2.60
N THR A 130 -10.54 8.82 -1.39
CA THR A 130 -9.34 9.35 -0.71
C THR A 130 -8.29 8.27 -0.49
N ALA A 131 -8.70 7.06 -0.10
CA ALA A 131 -7.75 5.96 0.11
C ALA A 131 -7.02 5.57 -1.18
N VAL A 132 -7.72 5.59 -2.33
CA VAL A 132 -7.11 5.33 -3.64
C VAL A 132 -6.19 6.48 -4.06
N ALA A 133 -6.64 7.73 -3.89
CA ALA A 133 -5.88 8.91 -4.27
C ALA A 133 -4.58 9.09 -3.47
N ASN A 134 -4.52 8.59 -2.24
CA ASN A 134 -3.31 8.64 -1.39
C ASN A 134 -2.12 7.89 -1.99
N TYR A 135 -2.34 6.94 -2.91
CA TYR A 135 -1.25 6.28 -3.63
C TYR A 135 -0.67 7.11 -4.77
N GLY A 136 -1.22 8.32 -5.01
CA GLY A 136 -0.78 9.21 -6.07
C GLY A 136 0.67 9.69 -5.91
N SER A 137 1.20 9.72 -4.68
CA SER A 137 2.62 10.00 -4.42
C SER A 137 3.56 8.97 -5.05
N PHE A 138 3.10 7.73 -5.18
CA PHE A 138 3.86 6.60 -5.73
C PHE A 138 3.52 6.27 -7.18
N LEU A 139 2.69 7.07 -7.84
CA LEU A 139 2.20 6.77 -9.19
C LEU A 139 3.38 6.67 -10.18
N HIS A 140 3.38 5.63 -11.01
CA HIS A 140 4.43 5.26 -11.97
C HIS A 140 5.78 4.90 -11.35
N GLN A 141 5.89 4.86 -10.02
CA GLN A 141 7.10 4.40 -9.36
C GLN A 141 7.20 2.87 -9.39
N LYS A 142 8.44 2.38 -9.38
CA LYS A 142 8.75 0.95 -9.29
C LYS A 142 8.65 0.52 -7.83
N VAL A 143 7.80 -0.47 -7.56
CA VAL A 143 7.57 -0.99 -6.22
C VAL A 143 7.97 -2.46 -6.18
N PRO A 144 8.91 -2.87 -5.32
CA PRO A 144 9.19 -4.29 -5.09
C PRO A 144 7.99 -4.94 -4.40
N VAL A 145 7.66 -6.16 -4.80
CA VAL A 145 6.57 -6.95 -4.22
C VAL A 145 7.12 -8.31 -3.82
N ASP A 146 7.04 -8.62 -2.53
CA ASP A 146 7.52 -9.87 -1.95
C ASP A 146 6.42 -10.92 -1.98
N ILE A 147 6.63 -11.98 -2.75
CA ILE A 147 5.69 -13.08 -2.93
C ILE A 147 6.07 -14.21 -1.98
N ALA A 148 5.18 -14.52 -1.04
CA ALA A 148 5.45 -15.41 0.08
C ALA A 148 4.80 -16.79 -0.03
N ALA A 149 3.69 -16.91 -0.77
CA ALA A 149 3.02 -18.19 -0.97
C ALA A 149 2.11 -18.20 -2.18
N LEU A 150 1.83 -19.40 -2.68
CA LEU A 150 0.75 -19.67 -3.63
C LEU A 150 -0.40 -20.35 -2.89
N LEU A 151 -1.61 -19.81 -3.01
CA LEU A 151 -2.84 -20.44 -2.53
C LEU A 151 -3.74 -20.79 -3.72
N PHE A 152 -4.29 -22.00 -3.71
CA PHE A 152 -5.21 -22.44 -4.74
C PHE A 152 -6.28 -23.39 -4.23
N SER A 153 -7.45 -23.36 -4.87
CA SER A 153 -8.57 -24.27 -4.72
C SER A 153 -9.06 -24.69 -6.10
N ASP A 154 -10.09 -25.52 -6.19
CA ASP A 154 -10.65 -25.99 -7.47
C ASP A 154 -11.03 -24.85 -8.44
N LYS A 155 -11.36 -23.67 -7.92
CA LYS A 155 -11.88 -22.54 -8.71
C LYS A 155 -11.06 -21.26 -8.64
N LEU A 156 -10.04 -21.19 -7.78
CA LEU A 156 -9.33 -19.94 -7.50
C LEU A 156 -7.85 -20.22 -7.31
N ALA A 157 -7.00 -19.33 -7.79
CA ALA A 157 -5.61 -19.29 -7.38
C ALA A 157 -5.11 -17.86 -7.28
N ALA A 158 -4.32 -17.60 -6.24
CA ALA A 158 -3.68 -16.32 -6.00
C ALA A 158 -2.34 -16.48 -5.28
N LEU A 159 -1.42 -15.56 -5.57
CA LEU A 159 -0.16 -15.41 -4.87
C LEU A 159 -0.34 -14.45 -3.71
N GLU A 160 -0.03 -14.89 -2.49
CA GLU A 160 0.10 -14.01 -1.34
C GLU A 160 1.35 -13.15 -1.51
N ALA A 161 1.17 -11.83 -1.44
CA ALA A 161 2.21 -10.90 -1.83
C ALA A 161 2.10 -9.58 -1.08
N GLU A 162 3.21 -9.08 -0.53
CA GLU A 162 3.26 -7.82 0.20
C GLU A 162 4.06 -6.76 -0.57
N PRO A 163 3.59 -5.52 -0.65
CA PRO A 163 4.37 -4.43 -1.24
C PRO A 163 5.52 -4.02 -0.30
N GLY A 164 6.67 -3.72 -0.90
CA GLY A 164 7.84 -3.22 -0.20
C GLY A 164 7.85 -1.70 -0.03
N SER A 165 9.03 -1.10 -0.03
CA SER A 165 9.23 0.33 0.17
C SER A 165 9.82 0.99 -1.07
N VAL A 166 9.51 2.28 -1.27
CA VAL A 166 10.12 3.13 -2.30
C VAL A 166 10.73 4.33 -1.61
N GLU A 167 12.02 4.59 -1.87
CA GLU A 167 12.78 5.69 -1.24
C GLU A 167 12.69 5.71 0.30
N GLY A 168 12.55 4.53 0.92
CA GLY A 168 12.39 4.38 2.38
C GLY A 168 10.96 4.54 2.90
N GLU A 169 9.99 4.94 2.06
CA GLU A 169 8.58 4.98 2.42
C GLU A 169 7.89 3.64 2.12
N LYS A 170 7.28 3.05 3.14
CA LYS A 170 6.60 1.75 3.01
C LYS A 170 5.27 1.90 2.28
N VAL A 171 5.14 1.23 1.14
CA VAL A 171 3.85 1.08 0.46
C VAL A 171 3.08 -0.03 1.20
N ASN A 172 1.83 0.23 1.56
CA ASN A 172 0.99 -0.76 2.25
C ASN A 172 -0.29 -0.99 1.47
N SER A 173 -0.75 -2.23 1.36
CA SER A 173 -2.10 -2.52 0.88
C SER A 173 -3.13 -2.25 1.99
N LYS A 174 -4.32 -1.80 1.61
CA LYS A 174 -5.48 -1.69 2.51
C LYS A 174 -6.24 -3.01 2.65
N ASN A 175 -5.97 -3.97 1.77
CA ASN A 175 -6.59 -5.28 1.84
C ASN A 175 -5.99 -6.08 3.01
N PRO A 176 -6.81 -6.77 3.84
CA PRO A 176 -6.31 -7.56 4.96
C PRO A 176 -5.41 -8.72 4.54
N TRP A 177 -5.63 -9.24 3.32
CA TRP A 177 -4.81 -10.27 2.70
C TRP A 177 -4.41 -9.81 1.30
N PRO A 178 -3.25 -9.14 1.19
CA PRO A 178 -2.72 -8.66 -0.08
C PRO A 178 -2.32 -9.84 -0.96
N HIS A 179 -2.86 -9.87 -2.18
CA HIS A 179 -2.65 -10.98 -3.11
C HIS A 179 -2.74 -10.54 -4.57
N VAL A 180 -2.15 -11.36 -5.44
CA VAL A 180 -2.24 -11.28 -6.90
C VAL A 180 -3.08 -12.46 -7.37
N THR A 181 -4.26 -12.18 -7.93
CA THR A 181 -5.08 -13.25 -8.52
C THR A 181 -4.42 -13.73 -9.82
N ILE A 182 -4.18 -15.03 -9.93
CA ILE A 182 -3.55 -15.64 -11.11
C ILE A 182 -4.52 -16.48 -11.93
N TRP A 183 -5.57 -17.03 -11.31
CA TRP A 183 -6.55 -17.83 -12.05
C TRP A 183 -7.91 -17.86 -11.36
N THR A 184 -8.96 -17.91 -12.19
CA THR A 184 -10.36 -18.05 -11.78
C THR A 184 -11.05 -19.06 -12.69
N GLY A 185 -11.66 -20.09 -12.11
CA GLY A 185 -12.48 -21.06 -12.82
C GLY A 185 -13.84 -20.49 -13.23
N ALA A 186 -14.60 -21.27 -14.00
CA ALA A 186 -15.92 -20.88 -14.49
C ALA A 186 -16.86 -20.44 -13.35
N GLY A 187 -17.45 -19.24 -13.50
CA GLY A 187 -18.37 -18.66 -12.52
C GLY A 187 -17.72 -18.00 -11.31
N ALA A 188 -16.38 -18.01 -11.20
CA ALA A 188 -15.65 -17.27 -10.17
C ALA A 188 -15.10 -15.95 -10.72
N THR A 189 -14.97 -14.96 -9.84
CA THR A 189 -14.39 -13.64 -10.13
C THR A 189 -13.10 -13.44 -9.36
N ALA A 190 -12.26 -12.50 -9.80
CA ALA A 190 -11.03 -12.17 -9.07
C ALA A 190 -11.30 -11.71 -7.63
N LYS A 191 -12.47 -11.11 -7.36
CA LYS A 191 -12.87 -10.74 -6.00
C LYS A 191 -13.02 -11.97 -5.09
N ASP A 192 -13.44 -13.10 -5.63
CA ASP A 192 -13.67 -14.31 -4.83
C ASP A 192 -12.35 -14.91 -4.30
N ALA A 193 -11.20 -14.57 -4.90
CA ALA A 193 -9.88 -14.96 -4.42
C ALA A 193 -9.61 -14.50 -2.97
N ASN A 194 -10.24 -13.40 -2.52
CA ASN A 194 -10.16 -12.95 -1.11
C ASN A 194 -10.63 -14.02 -0.10
N THR A 195 -11.37 -15.03 -0.53
CA THR A 195 -11.85 -16.12 0.32
C THR A 195 -10.86 -17.27 0.48
N LEU A 196 -9.75 -17.29 -0.28
CA LEU A 196 -8.74 -18.37 -0.24
C LEU A 196 -8.20 -18.64 1.17
N PRO A 197 -7.86 -17.64 2.01
CA PRO A 197 -7.46 -17.90 3.40
C PRO A 197 -8.54 -18.61 4.22
N HIS A 198 -9.81 -18.26 4.00
CA HIS A 198 -10.94 -18.94 4.66
C HIS A 198 -11.11 -20.37 4.15
N LEU A 199 -11.01 -20.59 2.83
CA LEU A 199 -11.05 -21.94 2.25
C LEU A 199 -9.89 -22.81 2.75
N LEU A 200 -8.70 -22.24 2.95
CA LEU A 200 -7.56 -22.93 3.54
C LEU A 200 -7.88 -23.38 4.97
N SER A 201 -8.48 -22.50 5.79
CA SER A 201 -8.89 -22.86 7.16
C SER A 201 -9.95 -23.98 7.22
N GLN A 202 -10.70 -24.18 6.11
CA GLN A 202 -11.67 -25.26 5.95
C GLN A 202 -11.08 -26.54 5.30
N GLY A 203 -9.79 -26.55 4.94
CA GLY A 203 -9.16 -27.64 4.20
C GLY A 203 -9.60 -27.75 2.73
N LYS A 204 -10.20 -26.69 2.18
CA LYS A 204 -10.69 -26.61 0.78
C LYS A 204 -9.76 -25.87 -0.17
N ALA A 205 -8.65 -25.38 0.34
CA ALA A 205 -7.58 -24.78 -0.46
C ALA A 205 -6.24 -25.35 0.01
N THR A 206 -5.27 -25.33 -0.90
CA THR A 206 -3.88 -25.69 -0.65
C THR A 206 -3.06 -24.41 -0.58
N ARG A 207 -2.09 -24.38 0.34
CA ARG A 207 -1.06 -23.36 0.44
C ARG A 207 0.29 -24.00 0.17
N VAL A 208 1.11 -23.33 -0.64
CA VAL A 208 2.51 -23.69 -0.92
C VAL A 208 3.37 -22.48 -0.58
N ASP A 209 4.19 -22.61 0.46
CA ASP A 209 5.06 -21.54 0.92
C ASP A 209 6.27 -21.35 0.02
N ILE A 210 6.71 -20.11 -0.12
CA ILE A 210 7.87 -19.69 -0.91
C ILE A 210 8.89 -19.13 0.09
N ASN A 211 9.89 -19.95 0.43
CA ASN A 211 10.93 -19.57 1.39
C ASN A 211 12.34 -19.80 0.79
N PRO A 212 13.17 -18.75 0.64
CA PRO A 212 12.86 -17.35 0.92
C PRO A 212 11.79 -16.78 -0.03
N PRO A 213 11.03 -15.74 0.37
CA PRO A 213 10.11 -15.03 -0.51
C PRO A 213 10.81 -14.55 -1.78
N VAL A 214 10.06 -14.50 -2.89
CA VAL A 214 10.56 -14.03 -4.19
C VAL A 214 10.07 -12.61 -4.42
N THR A 215 10.99 -11.68 -4.66
CA THR A 215 10.66 -10.29 -4.97
C THR A 215 10.50 -10.08 -6.47
N ILE A 216 9.36 -9.55 -6.89
CA ILE A 216 9.09 -9.11 -8.27
C ILE A 216 8.83 -7.61 -8.25
N THR A 217 9.46 -6.86 -9.16
CA THR A 217 9.26 -5.41 -9.22
C THR A 217 8.14 -5.05 -10.18
N GLY A 218 7.12 -4.37 -9.68
CA GLY A 218 6.02 -3.85 -10.48
C GLY A 218 6.02 -2.32 -10.59
N THR A 219 5.08 -1.79 -11.36
CA THR A 219 4.82 -0.34 -11.44
C THR A 219 3.49 -0.03 -10.75
N LEU A 220 3.46 0.97 -9.86
CA LEU A 220 2.19 1.41 -9.26
C LEU A 220 1.37 2.22 -10.26
N GLU A 221 0.13 1.80 -10.48
CA GLU A 221 -0.78 2.36 -11.47
C GLU A 221 -2.20 2.57 -10.91
N PHE A 222 -2.95 3.44 -11.57
CA PHE A 222 -4.38 3.64 -11.35
C PHE A 222 -5.18 3.00 -12.48
N PHE A 223 -6.24 2.28 -12.12
CA PHE A 223 -7.14 1.56 -13.03
C PHE A 223 -8.56 2.08 -12.88
#